data_AF-A0A1H3MMD3-F1
#
_entry.id   AF-A0A1H3MMD3-F1
#
_cell.length_a   1.000
_cell.length_b   1.000
_cell.length_c   1.000
_cell.angle_alpha   90.00
_cell.angle_beta   90.00
_cell.angle_gamma   90.00
#
_symmetry.space_group_name_H-M   'P 1'
#
loop_
_entity.id
_entity.type
_entity.pdbx_description
1 polymer ?
#
loop_
_entity_poly.entity_id
_entity_poly.type
_entity_poly.pdbx_seq_one_letter_code
_entity_poly.pdbx_strand_id
1 'polypeptide(L)'
;MITGDATRYTLLLSSLPYLPPPLSQQRFIPPTRIQIGKALALLSEEDAQRMQRIHAVIHWSHLPLARDDATMIDQVNKLMAGEKSLFLRELMLDRLELRTLIAALRRRELDRKPQPGEPWAISRYTGHILANWHDPAFGLGHLFGWLNEAARLLHQGDSLALDRLLMRESWRRLQRVDDRHDFGFDAVVLYMMRWNILDRFSRQHEGIAVSRFESMVNDTLADHKLVFESAGA
;
A
#
# COMPACT_ATOMS: atom_id res chain seq x y z
N MET A 1 23.57 27.11 5.43
CA MET A 1 24.11 26.46 4.22
C MET A 1 22.92 26.02 3.39
N ILE A 2 22.71 26.64 2.23
CA ILE A 2 21.60 26.31 1.32
C ILE A 2 22.02 25.06 0.56
N THR A 3 21.68 23.88 1.08
CA THR A 3 21.68 22.65 0.27
C THR A 3 20.53 22.80 -0.72
N GLY A 4 20.86 22.91 -2.02
CA GLY A 4 19.84 22.92 -3.08
C GLY A 4 18.93 21.70 -2.98
N ASP A 5 17.71 21.80 -3.52
CA ASP A 5 16.69 20.74 -3.37
C ASP A 5 17.19 19.37 -3.84
N ALA A 6 17.98 19.30 -4.92
CA ALA A 6 18.59 18.05 -5.39
C ALA A 6 19.50 17.39 -4.34
N THR A 7 20.31 18.16 -3.60
CA THR A 7 21.20 17.62 -2.57
C THR A 7 20.41 17.14 -1.34
N ARG A 8 19.35 17.87 -0.96
CA ARG A 8 18.43 17.47 0.12
C ARG A 8 17.78 16.12 -0.18
N TYR A 9 17.22 15.96 -1.38
CA TYR A 9 16.55 14.73 -1.78
C TYR A 9 17.50 13.56 -1.99
N THR A 10 18.70 13.81 -2.50
CA THR A 10 19.75 12.79 -2.60
C THR A 10 20.14 12.27 -1.22
N LEU A 11 20.37 13.18 -0.25
CA LEU A 11 20.70 12.79 1.13
C LEU A 11 19.56 12.01 1.78
N LEU A 12 18.32 12.49 1.62
CA LEU A 12 17.12 11.82 2.13
C LEU A 12 17.03 10.39 1.57
N LEU A 13 17.07 10.22 0.25
CA LEU A 13 16.96 8.90 -0.39
C LEU A 13 18.12 7.97 -0.01
N SER A 14 19.33 8.51 0.13
CA SER A 14 20.51 7.74 0.57
C SER A 14 20.43 7.30 2.03
N SER A 15 19.67 8.01 2.86
CA SER A 15 19.42 7.64 4.26
C SER A 15 18.31 6.61 4.44
N LEU A 16 17.53 6.35 3.38
CA LEU A 16 16.42 5.42 3.44
C LEU A 16 16.91 3.96 3.30
N PRO A 17 16.44 3.04 4.15
CA PRO A 17 16.83 1.63 4.08
C PRO A 17 16.37 0.97 2.77
N TYR A 18 17.13 0.00 2.29
CA TYR A 18 16.71 -0.83 1.15
C TYR A 18 15.39 -1.58 1.44
N LEU A 19 14.53 -1.67 0.42
CA LEU A 19 13.26 -2.38 0.46
C LEU A 19 13.29 -3.57 -0.51
N PRO A 20 13.37 -4.82 -0.03
CA PRO A 20 13.34 -5.99 -0.90
C PRO A 20 11.92 -6.22 -1.44
N PRO A 21 11.79 -6.94 -2.56
CA PRO A 21 10.51 -7.44 -3.01
C PRO A 21 9.78 -8.25 -1.92
N PRO A 22 8.46 -8.05 -1.74
CA PRO A 22 7.63 -8.86 -0.86
C PRO A 22 7.66 -10.31 -1.35
N LEU A 23 7.54 -11.25 -0.42
CA LEU A 23 7.62 -12.70 -0.69
C LEU A 23 9.00 -13.17 -1.18
N SER A 24 10.06 -12.36 -1.06
CA SER A 24 11.41 -12.90 -1.16
C SER A 24 11.62 -13.96 -0.06
N GLN A 25 12.37 -15.03 -0.34
CA GLN A 25 12.59 -16.14 0.60
C GLN A 25 13.36 -15.70 1.87
N GLN A 26 13.91 -14.48 1.88
CA GLN A 26 14.60 -13.92 3.03
C GLN A 26 13.60 -13.29 4.01
N ARG A 27 13.76 -13.61 5.30
CA ARG A 27 12.99 -13.05 6.41
C ARG A 27 13.36 -11.57 6.58
N PHE A 28 12.59 -10.68 5.95
CA PHE A 28 12.79 -9.23 6.04
C PHE A 28 11.81 -8.59 7.02
N ILE A 29 12.34 -7.77 7.93
CA ILE A 29 11.53 -6.90 8.80
C ILE A 29 11.59 -5.50 8.17
N PRO A 30 10.46 -4.93 7.73
CA PRO A 30 10.48 -3.59 7.16
C PRO A 30 10.95 -2.56 8.18
N PRO A 31 11.61 -1.48 7.74
CA PRO A 31 11.96 -0.37 8.61
C PRO A 31 10.72 0.13 9.36
N THR A 32 10.88 0.47 10.63
CA THR A 32 9.77 1.04 11.40
C THR A 32 9.40 2.42 10.87
N ARG A 33 8.14 2.82 11.07
CA ARG A 33 7.68 4.17 10.70
C ARG A 33 8.51 5.28 11.37
N ILE A 34 9.01 5.02 12.57
CA ILE A 34 9.88 5.95 13.31
C ILE A 34 11.22 6.14 12.59
N GLN A 35 11.85 5.06 12.12
CA GLN A 35 13.12 5.13 11.38
C GLN A 35 12.96 5.94 10.08
N ILE A 36 11.89 5.70 9.33
CA ILE A 36 11.60 6.46 8.11
C ILE A 36 11.27 7.92 8.44
N GLY A 37 10.52 8.18 9.51
CA GLY A 37 10.17 9.53 9.95
C GLY A 37 11.38 10.42 10.18
N LYS A 38 12.50 9.86 10.66
CA LYS A 38 13.77 10.61 10.81
C LYS A 38 14.32 11.09 9.48
N ALA A 39 14.29 10.27 8.44
CA ALA A 39 14.71 10.66 7.09
C ALA A 39 13.73 11.67 6.47
N LEU A 40 12.42 11.47 6.65
CA LEU A 40 11.39 12.37 6.14
C LEU A 40 11.40 13.77 6.78
N ALA A 41 12.03 13.94 7.95
CA ALA A 41 12.24 15.26 8.54
C ALA A 41 13.08 16.19 7.65
N LEU A 42 13.80 15.65 6.65
CA LEU A 42 14.53 16.42 5.65
C LEU A 42 13.64 16.99 4.54
N LEU A 43 12.35 16.64 4.46
CA LEU A 43 11.43 17.22 3.47
C LEU A 43 11.29 18.73 3.68
N SER A 44 11.05 19.46 2.58
CA SER A 44 10.56 20.83 2.69
C SER A 44 9.17 20.83 3.35
N GLU A 45 8.75 21.96 3.92
CA GLU A 45 7.41 22.06 4.50
C GLU A 45 6.32 21.83 3.42
N GLU A 46 6.51 22.39 2.22
CA GLU A 46 5.62 22.21 1.08
C GLU A 46 5.50 20.72 0.69
N ASP A 47 6.63 20.01 0.59
CA ASP A 47 6.67 18.61 0.20
C ASP A 47 6.19 17.67 1.32
N ALA A 48 6.38 18.03 2.59
CA ALA A 48 5.78 17.33 3.72
C ALA A 48 4.25 17.41 3.67
N GLN A 49 3.69 18.60 3.41
CA GLN A 49 2.24 18.77 3.24
C GLN A 49 1.73 18.04 1.99
N ARG A 50 2.48 18.10 0.88
CA ARG A 50 2.15 17.37 -0.35
C ARG A 50 2.14 15.85 -0.14
N MET A 51 3.15 15.31 0.56
CA MET A 51 3.21 13.90 0.97
C MET A 51 2.00 13.50 1.81
N GLN A 52 1.59 14.33 2.77
CA GLN A 52 0.39 14.06 3.59
C GLN A 52 -0.89 13.99 2.74
N ARG A 53 -1.08 14.92 1.80
CA ARG A 53 -2.24 14.91 0.88
C ARG A 53 -2.25 13.65 0.00
N ILE A 54 -1.09 13.31 -0.58
CA ILE A 54 -0.93 12.08 -1.38
C ILE A 54 -1.23 10.85 -0.53
N HIS A 55 -0.66 10.76 0.67
CA HIS A 55 -0.87 9.64 1.57
C HIS A 55 -2.34 9.46 1.98
N ALA A 56 -3.07 10.56 2.24
CA ALA A 56 -4.50 10.51 2.57
C ALA A 56 -5.34 9.90 1.44
N VAL A 57 -4.95 10.11 0.18
CA VAL A 57 -5.63 9.55 -0.99
C VAL A 57 -5.16 8.13 -1.32
N ILE A 58 -3.88 7.82 -1.10
CA ILE A 58 -3.32 6.51 -1.47
C ILE A 58 -3.46 5.47 -0.36
N HIS A 59 -3.56 5.82 0.92
CA HIS A 59 -3.50 4.85 2.01
C HIS A 59 -4.86 4.66 2.71
N TRP A 60 -5.76 3.92 2.04
CA TRP A 60 -7.16 3.74 2.46
C TRP A 60 -7.38 2.79 3.63
N SER A 61 -6.38 2.02 4.05
CA SER A 61 -6.48 1.09 5.20
C SER A 61 -6.79 1.80 6.53
N HIS A 62 -6.72 3.13 6.58
CA HIS A 62 -7.06 3.96 7.74
C HIS A 62 -8.32 4.82 7.54
N LEU A 63 -9.11 4.59 6.49
CA LEU A 63 -10.31 5.38 6.27
C LEU A 63 -11.50 4.80 7.05
N PRO A 64 -12.26 5.64 7.77
CA PRO A 64 -13.49 5.23 8.43
C PRO A 64 -14.50 4.67 7.41
N LEU A 65 -15.18 3.57 7.76
CA LEU A 65 -16.25 2.93 6.99
C LEU A 65 -17.43 3.85 6.63
N ALA A 66 -17.47 5.08 7.17
CA ALA A 66 -18.60 6.00 7.11
C ALA A 66 -18.35 7.27 6.25
N ARG A 67 -17.31 7.29 5.40
CA ARG A 67 -17.06 8.45 4.53
C ARG A 67 -17.84 8.35 3.23
N ASP A 68 -18.43 9.47 2.81
CA ASP A 68 -19.14 9.63 1.54
C ASP A 68 -18.18 9.54 0.32
N ASP A 69 -18.51 8.65 -0.63
CA ASP A 69 -17.75 8.42 -1.86
C ASP A 69 -17.59 9.72 -2.67
N ALA A 70 -18.60 10.61 -2.68
CA ALA A 70 -18.56 11.86 -3.44
C ALA A 70 -17.51 12.83 -2.88
N THR A 71 -17.50 13.04 -1.56
CA THR A 71 -16.49 13.86 -0.87
C THR A 71 -15.08 13.35 -1.11
N MET A 72 -14.91 12.03 -1.12
CA MET A 72 -13.63 11.41 -1.41
C MET A 72 -13.19 11.67 -2.86
N ILE A 73 -14.09 11.47 -3.82
CA ILE A 73 -13.81 11.70 -5.23
C ILE A 73 -13.43 13.14 -5.50
N ASP A 74 -14.10 14.11 -4.86
CA ASP A 74 -13.73 15.52 -4.91
C ASP A 74 -12.30 15.78 -4.40
N GLN A 75 -11.92 15.20 -3.26
CA GLN A 75 -10.56 15.36 -2.71
C GLN A 75 -9.49 14.83 -3.66
N VAL A 76 -9.72 13.67 -4.27
CA VAL A 76 -8.79 13.12 -5.23
C VAL A 76 -8.74 13.98 -6.50
N ASN A 77 -9.87 14.44 -7.02
CA ASN A 77 -9.90 15.31 -8.20
C ASN A 77 -9.12 16.60 -7.96
N LYS A 78 -9.28 17.23 -6.80
CA LYS A 78 -8.51 18.42 -6.39
C LYS A 78 -7.02 18.13 -6.31
N LEU A 79 -6.63 17.00 -5.68
CA LEU A 79 -5.23 16.59 -5.62
C LEU A 79 -4.63 16.36 -7.01
N MET A 80 -5.33 15.62 -7.86
CA MET A 80 -4.88 15.32 -9.22
C MET A 80 -4.74 16.59 -10.07
N ALA A 81 -5.69 17.52 -9.98
CA ALA A 81 -5.63 18.80 -10.68
C ALA A 81 -4.45 19.67 -10.24
N GLY A 82 -4.15 19.70 -8.94
CA GLY A 82 -3.05 20.50 -8.37
C GLY A 82 -1.66 19.86 -8.47
N GLU A 83 -1.57 18.54 -8.71
CA GLU A 83 -0.30 17.83 -8.77
C GLU A 83 0.47 18.16 -10.06
N LYS A 84 1.66 18.75 -9.95
CA LYS A 84 2.45 19.17 -11.13
C LYS A 84 3.22 18.01 -11.77
N SER A 85 3.57 16.99 -11.00
CA SER A 85 4.29 15.82 -11.48
C SER A 85 3.35 14.87 -12.22
N LEU A 86 3.57 14.72 -13.53
CA LEU A 86 2.90 13.70 -14.34
C LEU A 86 3.17 12.29 -13.81
N PHE A 87 4.38 12.05 -13.31
CA PHE A 87 4.77 10.79 -12.71
C PHE A 87 3.91 10.46 -11.48
N LEU A 88 3.76 11.41 -10.54
CA LEU A 88 2.93 11.20 -9.36
C LEU A 88 1.45 11.09 -9.68
N ARG A 89 0.96 11.82 -10.69
CA ARG A 89 -0.41 11.65 -11.20
C ARG A 89 -0.65 10.21 -11.68
N GLU A 90 0.22 9.68 -12.55
CA GLU A 90 0.08 8.31 -13.04
C GLU A 90 0.22 7.29 -11.90
N LEU A 91 1.17 7.50 -10.99
CA LEU A 91 1.38 6.62 -9.84
C LEU A 91 0.15 6.56 -8.91
N MET A 92 -0.48 7.71 -8.66
CA MET A 92 -1.74 7.80 -7.91
C MET A 92 -2.88 7.13 -8.66
N LEU A 93 -3.02 7.40 -9.96
CA LEU A 93 -4.08 6.84 -10.80
C LEU A 93 -4.00 5.32 -10.83
N ASP A 94 -2.83 4.74 -11.10
CA ASP A 94 -2.61 3.29 -11.07
C ASP A 94 -3.05 2.67 -9.74
N ARG A 95 -2.85 3.40 -8.64
CA ARG A 95 -3.28 2.95 -7.33
C ARG A 95 -4.79 3.02 -7.12
N LEU A 96 -5.43 4.07 -7.61
CA LEU A 96 -6.88 4.26 -7.55
C LEU A 96 -7.61 3.29 -8.47
N GLU A 97 -7.00 2.90 -9.59
CA GLU A 97 -7.55 1.91 -10.50
C GLU A 97 -7.60 0.52 -9.89
N LEU A 98 -6.52 0.08 -9.22
CA LEU A 98 -6.55 -1.19 -8.49
C LEU A 98 -7.69 -1.19 -7.45
N ARG A 99 -7.89 -0.08 -6.74
CA ARG A 99 -8.99 0.05 -5.77
C ARG A 99 -10.35 0.00 -6.43
N THR A 100 -10.52 0.74 -7.52
CA THR A 100 -11.77 0.78 -8.30
C THR A 100 -12.15 -0.62 -8.75
N LEU A 101 -11.20 -1.40 -9.25
CA LEU A 101 -11.44 -2.78 -9.67
C LEU A 101 -11.90 -3.66 -8.50
N ILE A 102 -11.27 -3.56 -7.33
CA ILE A 102 -11.70 -4.32 -6.13
C ILE A 102 -13.05 -3.86 -5.61
N ALA A 103 -13.30 -2.55 -5.58
CA ALA A 103 -14.58 -2.00 -5.18
C ALA A 103 -15.70 -2.47 -6.12
N ALA A 104 -15.45 -2.51 -7.43
CA ALA A 104 -16.37 -3.04 -8.42
C ALA A 104 -16.66 -4.53 -8.18
N LEU A 105 -15.62 -5.37 -7.98
CA LEU A 105 -15.82 -6.79 -7.68
C LEU A 105 -16.66 -6.99 -6.41
N ARG A 106 -16.34 -6.27 -5.33
CA ARG A 106 -17.12 -6.33 -4.06
C ARG A 106 -18.56 -5.87 -4.24
N ARG A 107 -18.79 -4.77 -4.96
CA ARG A 107 -20.12 -4.27 -5.28
C ARG A 107 -20.91 -5.31 -6.09
N ARG A 108 -20.26 -6.02 -7.02
CA ARG A 108 -20.91 -7.09 -7.80
C ARG A 108 -21.32 -8.28 -6.93
N GLU A 109 -20.46 -8.76 -6.03
CA GLU A 109 -20.82 -9.85 -5.09
C GLU A 109 -21.99 -9.47 -4.16
N LEU A 110 -22.29 -8.18 -4.01
CA LEU A 110 -23.41 -7.66 -3.23
C LEU A 110 -24.61 -7.23 -4.10
N ASP A 111 -24.57 -7.47 -5.42
CA ASP A 111 -25.57 -7.01 -6.39
C ASP A 111 -25.83 -5.48 -6.36
N ARG A 112 -24.79 -4.69 -6.02
CA ARG A 112 -24.82 -3.22 -5.89
C ARG A 112 -24.17 -2.52 -7.08
N LYS A 113 -24.69 -2.76 -8.28
CA LYS A 113 -24.23 -2.03 -9.48
C LYS A 113 -24.43 -0.51 -9.26
N PRO A 114 -23.40 0.32 -9.48
CA PRO A 114 -23.54 1.77 -9.38
C PRO A 114 -24.60 2.31 -10.33
N GLN A 115 -25.37 3.29 -9.86
CA GLN A 115 -26.37 3.96 -10.68
C GLN A 115 -25.74 4.96 -11.65
N PRO A 116 -26.39 5.28 -12.78
CA PRO A 116 -25.93 6.35 -13.66
C PRO A 116 -25.75 7.68 -12.90
N GLY A 117 -24.56 8.28 -13.03
CA GLY A 117 -24.22 9.53 -12.34
C GLY A 117 -23.79 9.40 -10.88
N GLU A 118 -23.83 8.19 -10.29
CA GLU A 118 -23.32 7.95 -8.94
C GLU A 118 -21.78 8.11 -8.93
N PRO A 119 -21.22 8.97 -8.08
CA PRO A 119 -19.78 9.02 -7.88
C PRO A 119 -19.35 7.81 -7.03
N TRP A 120 -18.74 6.80 -7.66
CA TRP A 120 -18.39 5.55 -6.97
C TRP A 120 -16.91 5.12 -7.12
N ALA A 121 -16.16 5.74 -8.04
CA ALA A 121 -14.80 5.32 -8.34
C ALA A 121 -13.98 6.38 -9.11
N ILE A 122 -12.66 6.17 -9.15
CA ILE A 122 -11.70 6.99 -9.90
C ILE A 122 -10.81 6.05 -10.71
N SER A 123 -11.11 5.93 -11.99
CA SER A 123 -10.39 5.06 -12.92
C SER A 123 -10.70 5.45 -14.35
N ARG A 124 -9.75 5.18 -15.26
CA ARG A 124 -9.96 5.24 -16.71
C ARG A 124 -10.98 4.20 -17.20
N TYR A 125 -11.26 3.16 -16.39
CA TYR A 125 -12.07 2.01 -16.78
C TYR A 125 -13.50 2.02 -16.22
N THR A 126 -13.94 3.06 -15.49
CA THR A 126 -15.28 3.06 -14.86
C THR A 126 -16.42 2.80 -15.84
N GLY A 127 -16.40 3.47 -17.01
CA GLY A 127 -17.40 3.25 -18.06
C GLY A 127 -17.35 1.83 -18.62
N HIS A 128 -16.16 1.29 -18.86
CA HIS A 128 -15.98 -0.08 -19.35
C HIS A 128 -16.46 -1.13 -18.33
N ILE A 129 -16.18 -0.90 -17.04
CA ILE A 129 -16.62 -1.76 -15.95
C ILE A 129 -18.15 -1.83 -15.90
N LEU A 130 -18.84 -0.68 -15.99
CA LEU A 130 -20.30 -0.63 -15.95
C LEU A 130 -20.96 -1.28 -17.16
N ALA A 131 -20.35 -1.12 -18.36
CA ALA A 131 -20.81 -1.76 -19.58
C ALA A 131 -20.66 -3.29 -19.52
N ASN A 132 -19.61 -3.78 -18.88
CA ASN A 132 -19.30 -5.21 -18.79
C ASN A 132 -19.58 -5.80 -17.40
N TRP A 133 -20.53 -5.25 -16.63
CA TRP A 133 -20.78 -5.65 -15.23
C TRP A 133 -21.03 -7.16 -15.03
N HIS A 134 -21.64 -7.79 -16.02
CA HIS A 134 -21.91 -9.24 -16.06
C HIS A 134 -20.67 -10.14 -16.20
N ASP A 135 -19.57 -9.63 -16.75
CA ASP A 135 -18.34 -10.41 -16.93
C ASP A 135 -17.55 -10.50 -15.60
N PRO A 136 -17.04 -11.68 -15.21
CA PRO A 136 -16.30 -11.86 -13.95
C PRO A 136 -15.09 -10.94 -13.77
N ALA A 137 -14.45 -10.51 -14.85
CA ALA A 137 -13.33 -9.56 -14.86
C ALA A 137 -13.69 -8.25 -15.58
N PHE A 138 -14.99 -7.96 -15.77
CA PHE A 138 -15.49 -6.77 -16.45
C PHE A 138 -14.96 -6.58 -17.87
N GLY A 139 -14.63 -7.67 -18.58
CA GLY A 139 -13.99 -7.61 -19.91
C GLY A 139 -12.51 -7.18 -19.87
N LEU A 140 -11.95 -6.96 -18.69
CA LEU A 140 -10.58 -6.48 -18.49
C LEU A 140 -9.59 -7.61 -18.14
N GLY A 141 -10.02 -8.88 -18.21
CA GLY A 141 -9.19 -10.03 -17.83
C GLY A 141 -7.86 -10.12 -18.60
N HIS A 142 -7.84 -9.75 -19.89
CA HIS A 142 -6.61 -9.73 -20.67
C HIS A 142 -5.63 -8.62 -20.24
N LEU A 143 -6.17 -7.46 -19.86
CA LEU A 143 -5.35 -6.32 -19.40
C LEU A 143 -4.87 -6.53 -17.95
N PHE A 144 -5.72 -7.12 -17.13
CA PHE A 144 -5.49 -7.39 -15.72
C PHE A 144 -5.70 -8.88 -15.44
N GLY A 145 -4.73 -9.71 -15.81
CA GLY A 145 -4.80 -11.17 -15.65
C GLY A 145 -5.08 -11.67 -14.23
N TRP A 146 -4.90 -10.83 -13.21
CA TRP A 146 -5.20 -11.14 -11.81
C TRP A 146 -6.70 -11.00 -11.45
N LEU A 147 -7.52 -10.34 -12.29
CA LEU A 147 -8.92 -10.04 -11.95
C LEU A 147 -9.79 -11.28 -11.81
N ASN A 148 -9.65 -12.24 -12.72
CA ASN A 148 -10.41 -13.49 -12.65
C ASN A 148 -10.13 -14.23 -11.33
N GLU A 149 -8.85 -14.27 -10.93
CA GLU A 149 -8.46 -14.88 -9.66
C GLU A 149 -8.99 -14.09 -8.46
N ALA A 150 -8.93 -12.76 -8.49
CA ALA A 150 -9.49 -11.93 -7.42
C ALA A 150 -11.01 -12.11 -7.29
N ALA A 151 -11.73 -12.19 -8.41
CA ALA A 151 -13.17 -12.48 -8.43
C ALA A 151 -13.46 -13.84 -7.78
N ARG A 152 -12.70 -14.88 -8.17
CA ARG A 152 -12.82 -16.23 -7.61
C ARG A 152 -12.58 -16.24 -6.09
N LEU A 153 -11.52 -15.56 -5.62
CA LEU A 153 -11.18 -15.49 -4.19
C LEU A 153 -12.22 -14.70 -3.38
N LEU A 154 -12.76 -13.62 -3.94
CA LEU A 154 -13.86 -12.87 -3.32
C LEU A 154 -15.11 -13.73 -3.17
N HIS A 155 -15.51 -14.43 -4.23
CA HIS A 155 -16.67 -15.32 -4.21
C HIS A 155 -16.54 -16.44 -3.16
N GLN A 156 -15.33 -16.98 -2.99
CA GLN A 156 -15.03 -18.01 -1.99
C GLN A 156 -14.87 -17.48 -0.57
N GLY A 157 -14.86 -16.16 -0.36
CA GLY A 157 -14.61 -15.54 0.94
C GLY A 157 -13.18 -15.69 1.46
N ASP A 158 -12.22 -16.15 0.64
CA ASP A 158 -10.81 -16.30 1.01
C ASP A 158 -10.10 -14.95 1.02
N SER A 159 -10.40 -14.17 2.07
CA SER A 159 -9.90 -12.82 2.27
C SER A 159 -8.38 -12.78 2.41
N LEU A 160 -7.77 -13.85 2.96
CA LEU A 160 -6.32 -13.92 3.15
C LEU A 160 -5.60 -14.14 1.81
N ALA A 161 -6.06 -15.08 0.99
CA ALA A 161 -5.50 -15.28 -0.34
C ALA A 161 -5.74 -14.07 -1.24
N LEU A 162 -6.92 -13.45 -1.16
CA LEU A 162 -7.21 -12.20 -1.87
C LEU A 162 -6.20 -11.12 -1.47
N ASP A 163 -6.02 -10.88 -0.18
CA ASP A 163 -5.07 -9.86 0.29
C ASP A 163 -3.64 -10.13 -0.20
N ARG A 164 -3.18 -11.39 -0.19
CA ARG A 164 -1.87 -11.77 -0.74
C ARG A 164 -1.75 -11.50 -2.24
N LEU A 165 -2.79 -11.84 -3.01
CA LEU A 165 -2.86 -11.52 -4.44
C LEU A 165 -2.76 -10.01 -4.67
N LEU A 166 -3.56 -9.22 -3.95
CA LEU A 166 -3.57 -7.77 -4.09
C LEU A 166 -2.23 -7.16 -3.69
N MET A 167 -1.56 -7.68 -2.67
CA MET A 167 -0.24 -7.23 -2.26
C MET A 167 0.78 -7.45 -3.39
N ARG A 168 0.81 -8.65 -3.96
CA ARG A 168 1.70 -9.01 -5.08
C ARG A 168 1.44 -8.12 -6.29
N GLU A 169 0.19 -7.91 -6.64
CA GLU A 169 -0.21 -7.06 -7.77
C GLU A 169 0.14 -5.59 -7.54
N SER A 170 -0.04 -5.10 -6.32
CA SER A 170 0.38 -3.76 -5.91
C SER A 170 1.88 -3.56 -6.12
N TRP A 171 2.69 -4.51 -5.65
CA TRP A 171 4.13 -4.45 -5.79
C TRP A 171 4.59 -4.56 -7.24
N ARG A 172 4.03 -5.52 -7.99
CA ARG A 172 4.32 -5.74 -9.41
C ARG A 172 4.11 -4.48 -10.23
N ARG A 173 3.07 -3.69 -9.91
CA ARG A 173 2.83 -2.38 -10.56
C ARG A 173 3.92 -1.37 -10.21
N LEU A 174 4.30 -1.24 -8.93
CA LEU A 174 5.38 -0.32 -8.52
C LEU A 174 6.78 -0.72 -9.03
N GLN A 175 6.99 -1.97 -9.41
CA GLN A 175 8.23 -2.43 -10.05
C GLN A 175 8.32 -2.08 -11.53
N ARG A 176 7.19 -1.90 -12.22
CA ARG A 176 7.17 -1.49 -13.63
C ARG A 176 7.40 -0.01 -13.83
N VAL A 177 7.23 0.75 -12.76
CA VAL A 177 7.57 2.16 -12.75
C VAL A 177 9.08 2.23 -12.93
N ASP A 178 9.50 2.73 -14.09
CA ASP A 178 10.91 2.98 -14.38
C ASP A 178 11.45 3.88 -13.28
N ASP A 179 12.52 3.42 -12.60
CA ASP A 179 13.24 4.22 -11.61
C ASP A 179 14.01 5.29 -12.40
N ARG A 180 13.28 6.26 -12.99
CA ARG A 180 13.91 7.46 -13.55
C ARG A 180 14.75 8.04 -12.43
N HIS A 181 16.05 8.17 -12.69
CA HIS A 181 17.09 8.40 -11.69
C HIS A 181 17.05 9.82 -11.08
N ASP A 182 15.88 10.47 -11.05
CA ASP A 182 15.71 11.75 -10.40
C ASP A 182 15.59 11.55 -8.89
N PHE A 183 16.66 11.92 -8.20
CA PHE A 183 16.70 12.07 -6.75
C PHE A 183 15.88 13.29 -6.31
N GLY A 184 14.55 13.18 -6.44
CA GLY A 184 13.58 14.22 -6.11
C GLY A 184 12.45 13.71 -5.22
N PHE A 185 11.50 14.60 -4.92
CA PHE A 185 10.33 14.27 -4.10
C PHE A 185 9.55 13.04 -4.61
N ASP A 186 9.43 12.91 -5.93
CA ASP A 186 8.71 11.81 -6.57
C ASP A 186 9.27 10.42 -6.19
N ALA A 187 10.59 10.30 -6.12
CA ALA A 187 11.26 9.08 -5.67
C ALA A 187 11.01 8.79 -4.18
N VAL A 188 10.88 9.82 -3.35
CA VAL A 188 10.50 9.67 -1.93
C VAL A 188 9.08 9.13 -1.80
N VAL A 189 8.14 9.62 -2.63
CA VAL A 189 6.76 9.10 -2.66
C VAL A 189 6.73 7.65 -3.12
N LEU A 190 7.46 7.31 -4.19
CA LEU A 190 7.56 5.93 -4.68
C LEU A 190 8.11 5.00 -3.60
N TYR A 191 9.18 5.42 -2.90
CA TYR A 191 9.72 4.69 -1.77
C TYR A 191 8.66 4.48 -0.68
N MET A 192 7.93 5.52 -0.30
CA MET A 192 6.89 5.44 0.73
C MET A 192 5.79 4.46 0.35
N MET A 193 5.39 4.44 -0.93
CA MET A 193 4.39 3.50 -1.43
C MET A 193 4.88 2.05 -1.38
N ARG A 194 6.14 1.80 -1.75
CA ARG A 194 6.79 0.48 -1.60
C ARG A 194 6.84 0.07 -0.13
N TRP A 195 7.25 0.97 0.76
CA TRP A 195 7.30 0.71 2.20
C TRP A 195 5.94 0.36 2.79
N ASN A 196 4.88 1.12 2.45
CA ASN A 196 3.52 0.86 2.95
C ASN A 196 3.00 -0.54 2.59
N ILE A 197 3.37 -1.07 1.41
CA ILE A 197 3.05 -2.45 1.01
C ILE A 197 3.76 -3.44 1.95
N LEU A 198 5.05 -3.23 2.21
CA LEU A 198 5.85 -4.11 3.07
C LEU A 198 5.44 -4.04 4.55
N ASP A 199 5.14 -2.86 5.06
CA ASP A 199 4.62 -2.66 6.42
C ASP A 199 3.31 -3.45 6.60
N ARG A 200 2.35 -3.31 5.68
CA ARG A 200 1.10 -4.10 5.71
C ARG A 200 1.36 -5.59 5.62
N PHE A 201 2.31 -6.01 4.78
CA PHE A 201 2.66 -7.41 4.62
C PHE A 201 3.23 -8.00 5.91
N SER A 202 4.13 -7.27 6.57
CA SER A 202 4.72 -7.70 7.85
C SER A 202 3.68 -7.87 8.96
N ARG A 203 2.69 -6.96 9.04
CA ARG A 203 1.58 -7.02 10.01
C ARG A 203 0.67 -8.23 9.79
N GLN A 204 0.43 -8.64 8.56
CA GLN A 204 -0.31 -9.88 8.29
C GLN A 204 0.44 -11.14 8.76
N HIS A 205 1.76 -11.06 8.87
CA HIS A 205 2.62 -12.10 9.41
C HIS A 205 2.98 -11.90 10.90
N GLU A 206 2.49 -10.85 11.57
CA GLU A 206 2.78 -10.61 13.00
C GLU A 206 2.26 -11.74 13.90
N GLY A 207 1.17 -12.42 13.54
CA GLY A 207 0.76 -13.64 14.26
C GLY A 207 1.86 -14.72 14.26
N ILE A 208 2.65 -14.79 13.19
CA ILE A 208 3.82 -15.68 13.08
C ILE A 208 5.02 -15.08 13.82
N ALA A 209 5.17 -13.75 13.88
CA ALA A 209 6.26 -13.09 14.60
C ALA A 209 6.09 -13.18 16.13
N VAL A 210 4.88 -13.00 16.65
CA VAL A 210 4.52 -13.19 18.06
C VAL A 210 4.66 -14.65 18.46
N SER A 211 4.09 -15.58 17.69
CA SER A 211 4.23 -17.02 17.98
C SER A 211 5.70 -17.48 17.95
N ARG A 212 6.55 -16.84 17.14
CA ARG A 212 8.00 -17.13 17.11
C ARG A 212 8.77 -16.43 18.22
N PHE A 213 8.38 -15.23 18.62
CA PHE A 213 8.94 -14.59 19.82
C PHE A 213 8.60 -15.43 21.05
N GLU A 214 7.35 -15.87 21.17
CA GLU A 214 6.90 -16.79 22.21
C GLU A 214 7.63 -18.13 22.14
N SER A 215 7.80 -18.72 20.96
CA SER A 215 8.61 -19.94 20.78
C SER A 215 10.07 -19.71 21.18
N MET A 216 10.71 -18.63 20.74
CA MET A 216 12.10 -18.32 21.08
C MET A 216 12.26 -18.03 22.57
N VAL A 217 11.32 -17.33 23.20
CA VAL A 217 11.30 -17.07 24.64
C VAL A 217 11.08 -18.38 25.41
N ASN A 218 10.16 -19.23 24.98
CA ASN A 218 9.90 -20.53 25.61
C ASN A 218 11.08 -21.48 25.45
N ASP A 219 11.72 -21.54 24.28
CA ASP A 219 12.89 -22.39 24.04
C ASP A 219 14.08 -21.91 24.90
N THR A 220 14.27 -20.59 25.04
CA THR A 220 15.34 -20.01 25.87
C THR A 220 15.06 -20.18 27.37
N LEU A 221 13.80 -20.10 27.79
CA LEU A 221 13.38 -20.34 29.17
C LEU A 221 13.37 -21.84 29.54
N ALA A 222 13.18 -22.73 28.57
CA ALA A 222 13.24 -24.18 28.77
C ALA A 222 14.68 -24.69 28.95
N ASP A 223 15.65 -24.08 28.26
CA ASP A 223 17.08 -24.40 28.41
C ASP A 223 17.71 -23.82 29.69
N HIS A 224 17.07 -22.83 30.32
CA HIS A 224 17.43 -22.36 31.65
C HIS A 224 16.56 -23.03 32.71
N LYS A 225 17.05 -24.14 33.28
CA LYS A 225 16.60 -24.58 34.61
C LYS A 225 16.85 -23.42 35.58
N LEU A 226 15.79 -22.69 35.91
CA LEU A 226 15.78 -21.71 36.99
C LEU A 226 16.03 -22.48 38.29
N VAL A 227 17.31 -22.61 38.66
CA VAL A 227 17.71 -23.01 40.00
C VAL A 227 17.44 -21.81 40.89
N PHE A 228 16.28 -21.81 41.54
CA PHE A 228 16.04 -20.90 42.66
C PHE A 228 16.88 -21.40 43.84
N GLU A 229 18.02 -20.77 44.11
CA GLU A 229 18.63 -20.85 45.43
C GLU A 229 17.67 -20.20 46.42
N SER A 230 17.03 -21.02 47.25
CA SER A 230 16.34 -20.56 48.44
C SER A 230 17.38 -19.98 49.41
N ALA A 231 17.51 -18.65 49.43
CA ALA A 231 18.16 -17.95 50.53
C ALA A 231 17.38 -18.29 51.82
N GLY A 232 18.06 -18.98 52.73
CA GLY A 232 17.47 -19.62 53.89
C GLY A 232 16.97 -18.70 54.99
N ALA A 233 16.25 -19.32 55.91
CA ALA A 233 16.16 -18.97 57.33
C ALA A 233 16.43 -20.26 58.12
#